data_AF-A0A3E0C5U7-F1
#
_entry.id   AF-A0A3E0C5U7-F1
#
_cell.length_a   1.000
_cell.length_b   1.000
_cell.length_c   1.000
_cell.angle_alpha   90.00
_cell.angle_beta   90.00
_cell.angle_gamma   90.00
#
_symmetry.space_group_name_H-M   'P 1'
#
loop_
_entity.id
_entity.type
_entity.pdbx_description
1 polymer ?
#
loop_
_entity_poly.entity_id
_entity_poly.type
_entity_poly.pdbx_seq_one_letter_code
_entity_poly.pdbx_strand_id
1 'polypeptide(L)'
;MRRAPDFDVRRLESWLGGNLRGFSGPLEASQFSGGQSNPTYLLTTPSARYVLRRKPSGTLLSSAHAIDREYRLIRALNGSAVPVAHARCYCDDVSVIGAERAV
;
A
#
# COMPACT_ATOMS: atom_id res chain seq x y z
N MET A 1 11.11 14.34 7.60
CA MET A 1 10.34 15.11 6.59
C MET A 1 9.76 14.10 5.59
N ARG A 2 8.45 14.10 5.34
CA ARG A 2 7.81 13.17 4.39
C ARG A 2 8.11 13.59 2.95
N ARG A 3 8.42 12.64 2.08
CA ARG A 3 8.78 12.90 0.67
C ARG A 3 7.57 12.73 -0.24
N ALA A 4 7.63 13.37 -1.41
CA ALA A 4 6.65 13.12 -2.48
C ALA A 4 6.72 11.65 -2.93
N PRO A 5 5.59 11.06 -3.35
CA PRO A 5 5.58 9.71 -3.89
C PRO A 5 6.31 9.66 -5.23
N ASP A 6 6.94 8.53 -5.52
CA ASP A 6 7.65 8.22 -6.77
C ASP A 6 6.76 7.49 -7.80
N PHE A 7 5.43 7.61 -7.67
CA PHE A 7 4.44 6.94 -8.51
C PHE A 7 3.24 7.83 -8.83
N ASP A 8 2.42 7.43 -9.81
CA ASP A 8 1.22 8.16 -10.21
C ASP A 8 0.07 7.98 -9.20
N VAL A 9 -0.19 9.02 -8.41
CA VAL A 9 -1.24 9.05 -7.38
C VAL A 9 -2.63 8.93 -7.98
N ARG A 10 -2.88 9.46 -9.19
CA ARG A 10 -4.20 9.42 -9.82
C ARG A 10 -4.56 8.01 -10.29
N ARG A 11 -3.57 7.26 -10.80
CA ARG A 11 -3.76 5.82 -11.10
C ARG A 11 -4.06 5.01 -9.85
N LEU A 12 -3.37 5.29 -8.73
CA LEU A 12 -3.65 4.65 -7.46
C LEU A 12 -5.06 4.96 -6.96
N GLU A 13 -5.46 6.24 -7.02
CA GLU A 13 -6.80 6.70 -6.61
C GLU A 13 -7.91 5.99 -7.38
N SER A 14 -7.80 5.95 -8.71
CA SER A 14 -8.76 5.24 -9.57
C SER A 14 -8.88 3.76 -9.19
N TRP A 15 -7.74 3.09 -8.98
CA TRP A 15 -7.74 1.69 -8.56
C TRP A 15 -8.36 1.49 -7.17
N LEU A 16 -8.06 2.36 -6.20
CA LEU A 16 -8.64 2.28 -4.86
C LEU A 16 -10.16 2.51 -4.88
N GLY A 17 -10.66 3.40 -5.74
CA GLY A 17 -12.11 3.62 -5.91
C GLY A 17 -12.88 2.35 -6.30
N GLY A 18 -12.26 1.46 -7.08
CA GLY A 18 -12.85 0.18 -7.46
C GLY A 18 -12.64 -0.96 -6.46
N ASN A 19 -11.60 -0.89 -5.61
CA ASN A 19 -11.13 -2.04 -4.83
C ASN A 19 -11.24 -1.87 -3.31
N LEU A 20 -11.32 -0.63 -2.81
CA LEU A 20 -11.39 -0.33 -1.39
C LEU A 20 -12.79 0.16 -1.03
N ARG A 21 -13.55 -0.68 -0.33
CA ARG A 21 -14.91 -0.33 0.12
C ARG A 21 -14.88 0.91 1.01
N GLY A 22 -15.69 1.90 0.66
CA GLY A 22 -15.80 3.16 1.41
C GLY A 22 -14.68 4.16 1.11
N PHE A 23 -13.84 3.90 0.10
CA PHE A 23 -12.88 4.88 -0.38
C PHE A 23 -13.60 6.05 -1.06
N SER A 24 -13.14 7.27 -0.77
CA SER A 24 -13.55 8.49 -1.45
C SER A 24 -12.34 9.40 -1.60
N GLY A 25 -12.06 9.84 -2.82
CA GLY A 25 -11.04 10.85 -3.09
C GLY A 25 -11.44 12.26 -2.59
N PRO A 26 -10.58 13.26 -2.81
CA PRO A 26 -9.28 13.18 -3.47
C PRO A 26 -8.23 12.41 -2.64
N LEU A 27 -7.25 11.81 -3.32
CA LEU A 27 -6.14 11.10 -2.68
C LEU A 27 -4.87 11.95 -2.63
N GLU A 28 -4.34 12.13 -1.43
CA GLU A 28 -2.96 12.59 -1.21
C GLU A 28 -2.08 11.44 -0.75
N ALA A 29 -0.84 11.38 -1.24
CA ALA A 29 0.13 10.38 -0.83
C ALA A 29 1.44 11.04 -0.41
N SER A 30 2.05 10.55 0.68
CA SER A 30 3.34 11.01 1.16
C SER A 30 4.18 9.87 1.72
N GLN A 31 5.44 9.79 1.36
CA GLN A 31 6.34 8.71 1.79
C GLN A 31 6.85 8.96 3.21
N PHE A 32 6.87 7.90 4.03
CA PHE A 32 7.54 7.93 5.33
C PHE A 32 9.07 8.00 5.12
N SER A 33 9.79 8.60 6.08
CA SER A 33 11.26 8.72 5.99
C SER A 33 11.99 7.38 6.21
N GLY A 34 11.33 6.39 6.84
CA GLY A 34 11.83 5.03 7.02
C GLY A 34 11.16 4.03 6.07
N GLY A 35 11.63 2.78 6.07
CA GLY A 35 11.07 1.71 5.23
C GLY A 35 11.68 1.61 3.83
N GLN A 36 13.00 1.75 3.71
CA GLN A 36 13.69 1.66 2.41
C GLN A 36 13.57 0.28 1.76
N SER A 37 13.51 -0.79 2.56
CA SER A 37 13.33 -2.15 2.01
C SER A 37 11.94 -2.34 1.39
N ASN A 38 10.88 -1.78 1.98
CA ASN A 38 9.54 -1.77 1.40
C ASN A 38 8.95 -0.36 1.55
N PRO A 39 9.07 0.50 0.52
CA PRO A 39 8.60 1.88 0.58
C PRO A 39 7.18 1.96 1.14
N THR A 40 7.04 2.73 2.22
CA THR A 40 5.77 2.90 2.93
C THR A 40 5.29 4.33 2.77
N TYR A 41 4.00 4.51 2.48
CA TYR A 41 3.38 5.81 2.23
C TYR A 41 2.14 5.97 3.10
N LEU A 42 1.92 7.19 3.60
CA LEU A 42 0.64 7.60 4.13
C LEU A 42 -0.24 8.05 2.98
N LEU A 43 -1.41 7.43 2.88
CA LEU A 43 -2.49 7.84 2.00
C LEU A 43 -3.52 8.62 2.84
N THR A 44 -3.89 9.81 2.38
CA THR A 44 -4.87 10.67 3.05
C THR A 44 -6.00 10.97 2.08
N THR A 45 -7.22 10.82 2.60
CA THR A 45 -8.48 11.25 1.96
C THR A 45 -9.23 12.14 2.96
N PRO A 46 -10.27 12.89 2.55
CA PRO A 46 -11.05 13.69 3.50
C PRO A 46 -11.67 12.88 4.63
N SER A 47 -12.06 11.63 4.37
CA SER A 47 -12.78 10.77 5.31
C SER A 47 -11.89 9.79 6.08
N ALA A 48 -10.69 9.50 5.58
CA ALA A 48 -9.87 8.40 6.10
C ALA A 48 -8.39 8.52 5.78
N ARG A 49 -7.58 7.77 6.52
CA ARG A 49 -6.15 7.60 6.30
C ARG A 49 -5.81 6.12 6.17
N TYR A 50 -4.92 5.82 5.24
CA TYR A 50 -4.48 4.46 4.95
C TYR A 50 -2.95 4.39 4.90
N VAL A 51 -2.40 3.19 5.00
CA VAL A 51 -0.96 2.96 4.85
C VAL A 51 -0.76 2.08 3.63
N LEU A 52 0.02 2.56 2.66
CA LEU A 52 0.44 1.78 1.51
C LEU A 52 1.84 1.22 1.76
N ARG A 53 2.01 -0.09 1.67
CA ARG A 53 3.33 -0.74 1.56
C ARG A 53 3.52 -1.21 0.13
N ARG A 54 4.64 -0.85 -0.49
CA ARG A 54 4.97 -1.20 -1.88
C ARG A 54 6.26 -2.00 -1.92
N LYS A 55 6.39 -2.90 -2.91
CA LYS A 55 7.71 -3.40 -3.31
C LYS A 55 8.58 -2.23 -3.81
N PRO A 56 9.89 -2.22 -3.52
CA PRO A 56 10.80 -1.25 -4.11
C PRO A 56 10.83 -1.41 -5.65
N SER A 57 11.05 -0.31 -6.35
CA SER A 57 11.23 -0.32 -7.81
C SER A 57 12.62 -0.86 -8.17
N GLY A 58 12.71 -1.69 -9.22
CA GLY A 58 13.98 -2.22 -9.75
C GLY A 58 14.01 -3.75 -9.86
N THR A 59 15.16 -4.29 -10.25
CA THR A 59 15.37 -5.75 -10.32
C THR A 59 15.46 -6.31 -8.90
N LEU A 60 14.40 -6.99 -8.48
CA LEU A 60 14.32 -7.61 -7.16
C LEU A 60 14.81 -9.06 -7.23
N LEU A 61 15.57 -9.47 -6.21
CA LEU A 61 15.85 -10.88 -6.00
C LEU A 61 14.53 -11.61 -5.69
N SER A 62 14.34 -12.79 -6.27
CA SER A 62 13.07 -13.54 -6.28
C SER A 62 12.49 -13.92 -4.92
N SER A 63 13.25 -13.78 -3.83
CA SER A 63 12.80 -14.03 -2.44
C SER A 63 12.77 -12.79 -1.55
N ALA A 64 13.30 -11.66 -2.02
CA ALA A 64 13.29 -10.41 -1.28
C ALA A 64 11.94 -9.70 -1.53
N HIS A 65 11.32 -9.16 -0.47
CA HIS A 65 10.13 -8.29 -0.54
C HIS A 65 8.77 -8.97 -0.79
N ALA A 66 8.44 -10.05 -0.06
CA ALA A 66 7.15 -10.76 -0.16
C ALA A 66 5.96 -9.98 0.45
N ILE A 67 5.51 -8.90 -0.22
CA ILE A 67 4.33 -8.12 0.18
C ILE A 67 3.06 -8.98 0.19
N ASP A 68 2.92 -9.92 -0.74
CA ASP A 68 1.86 -10.93 -0.76
C ASP A 68 1.78 -11.72 0.56
N ARG A 69 2.92 -12.20 1.07
CA ARG A 69 2.99 -13.00 2.28
C ARG A 69 2.66 -12.15 3.51
N GLU A 70 3.18 -10.92 3.57
CA GLU A 70 2.83 -9.95 4.62
C GLU A 70 1.32 -9.69 4.64
N TYR A 71 0.73 -9.40 3.48
CA TYR A 71 -0.71 -9.15 3.35
C TYR A 71 -1.53 -10.35 3.80
N ARG A 72 -1.21 -11.56 3.32
CA ARG A 72 -1.94 -12.79 3.68
C ARG A 72 -1.88 -13.07 5.18
N LEU A 73 -0.70 -12.91 5.80
CA LEU A 73 -0.52 -13.12 7.24
C LEU A 73 -1.34 -12.12 8.06
N ILE A 74 -1.23 -10.82 7.76
CA ILE A 74 -1.97 -9.78 8.48
C ILE A 74 -3.48 -9.97 8.29
N ARG A 75 -3.92 -10.26 7.05
CA ARG A 75 -5.33 -10.51 6.75
C ARG A 75 -5.88 -11.72 7.50
N ALA A 76 -5.10 -12.80 7.65
CA ALA A 76 -5.50 -13.97 8.42
C ALA A 76 -5.63 -13.69 9.94
N LEU A 77 -4.90 -12.69 10.44
CA LEU A 77 -4.95 -12.26 11.84
C LEU A 77 -6.05 -11.21 12.11
N ASN A 78 -6.72 -10.68 11.08
CA ASN A 78 -7.84 -9.74 11.25
C ASN A 78 -8.95 -10.37 12.11
N GLY A 79 -9.29 -9.73 13.23
CA GLY A 79 -10.33 -10.21 14.15
C GLY A 79 -9.85 -11.27 15.15
N SER A 80 -8.57 -11.64 15.13
CA SER A 80 -7.97 -12.48 16.16
C SER A 80 -7.65 -11.70 17.44
N ALA A 81 -7.19 -12.38 18.49
CA ALA A 81 -6.69 -11.76 19.71
C ALA A 81 -5.33 -11.04 19.53
N VAL A 82 -4.64 -11.27 18.40
CA VAL A 82 -3.36 -10.62 18.10
C VAL A 82 -3.64 -9.24 17.49
N PRO A 83 -3.16 -8.14 18.10
CA PRO A 83 -3.40 -6.81 17.56
C PRO A 83 -2.61 -6.61 16.27
N VAL A 84 -3.33 -6.50 15.15
CA VAL A 84 -2.76 -6.23 13.84
C VAL A 84 -3.52 -5.08 13.16
N ALA A 85 -2.88 -4.41 12.21
CA ALA A 85 -3.57 -3.48 11.34
C ALA A 85 -4.54 -4.24 10.42
N HIS A 86 -5.65 -3.60 10.05
CA HIS A 86 -6.57 -4.20 9.09
C HIS A 86 -6.00 -4.13 7.67
N ALA A 87 -5.53 -5.26 7.15
CA ALA A 87 -5.20 -5.40 5.73
C ALA A 87 -6.48 -5.24 4.89
N ARG A 88 -6.54 -4.20 4.05
CA ARG A 88 -7.72 -3.83 3.26
C ARG A 88 -7.66 -4.41 1.86
N CYS A 89 -6.59 -4.14 1.11
CA CYS A 89 -6.49 -4.49 -0.30
C CYS A 89 -5.06 -4.92 -0.66
N TYR A 90 -4.95 -5.74 -1.70
CA TYR A 90 -3.69 -6.17 -2.28
C TYR A 90 -3.76 -6.08 -3.80
N CYS A 91 -2.66 -5.70 -4.43
CA CYS A 91 -2.54 -5.65 -5.88
C CYS A 91 -1.16 -6.14 -6.30
N ASP A 92 -1.10 -7.21 -7.09
CA ASP A 92 0.07 -7.72 -7.78
C ASP A 92 0.25 -7.13 -9.19
N ASP A 93 -0.80 -6.53 -9.76
CA ASP A 93 -0.70 -5.81 -11.03
C ASP A 93 0.19 -4.57 -10.90
N VAL A 94 1.43 -4.72 -11.41
CA VAL A 94 2.46 -3.69 -11.46
C VAL A 94 2.12 -2.56 -12.44
N SER A 95 1.18 -2.75 -13.37
CA SER A 95 0.82 -1.71 -14.35
C SER A 95 0.14 -0.48 -13.70
N VAL A 96 -0.43 -0.65 -12.50
CA VAL A 96 -1.18 0.41 -11.81
C VAL A 96 -0.25 1.50 -11.27
N ILE A 97 0.80 1.14 -10.52
CA ILE A 97 1.78 2.11 -9.97
C ILE A 97 3.25 1.66 -10.06
N GLY A 98 3.56 0.74 -10.97
CA GLY A 98 4.93 0.27 -11.21
C GLY A 98 5.43 -0.79 -10.20
N ALA A 99 4.60 -1.23 -9.25
CA ALA A 99 4.96 -2.26 -8.28
C ALA A 99 3.75 -2.87 -7.57
N GLU A 100 3.95 -4.09 -7.06
CA GLU A 100 3.05 -4.76 -6.15
C GLU A 100 2.93 -4.00 -4.82
N ARG A 101 1.73 -4.04 -4.23
CA ARG A 101 1.41 -3.25 -3.04
C ARG A 101 0.29 -3.85 -2.19
N ALA A 102 0.27 -3.45 -0.93
CA ALA A 102 -0.81 -3.70 0.01
C ALA A 102 -1.23 -2.40 0.71
N VAL A 103 -2.53 -2.27 0.97
CA VAL A 103 -3.17 -1.19 1.74
C VAL A 103 -3.87 -1.78 2.94
#